data_AF-A0A7V7EBU7-F1
#
_entry.id   AF-A0A7V7EBU7-F1
#
_cell.length_a   1.000
_cell.length_b   1.000
_cell.length_c   1.000
_cell.angle_alpha   90.00
_cell.angle_beta   90.00
_cell.angle_gamma   90.00
#
_symmetry.space_group_name_H-M   'P 1'
#
loop_
_entity.id
_entity.type
_entity.pdbx_description
1 polymer ?
#
loop_
_entity_poly.entity_id
_entity_poly.type
_entity_poly.pdbx_seq_one_letter_code
_entity_poly.pdbx_strand_id
1 'polypeptide(L)'
;PYAIQVLAPEELDPELAGDLKLLDCETDTFCEISVSRALLKRYEQNRDGFFDAIRRYCVARGIGHFVVSSAAPIEQLTLDVLRKGAMLK
;
A
#
# COMPACT_ATOMS: atom_id res chain seq x y z
N PRO A 1 -9.01 5.75 -17.42
CA PRO A 1 -7.98 6.39 -16.56
C PRO A 1 -7.55 5.41 -15.48
N TYR A 2 -6.32 5.52 -14.98
CA TYR A 2 -5.77 4.58 -13.99
C TYR A 2 -5.07 5.35 -12.86
N ALA A 3 -5.17 4.79 -11.65
CA ALA A 3 -4.45 5.25 -10.47
C ALA A 3 -3.62 4.08 -9.92
N ILE A 4 -2.32 4.33 -9.73
CA ILE A 4 -1.39 3.37 -9.16
C ILE A 4 -0.98 3.87 -7.79
N GLN A 5 -1.25 3.07 -6.77
CA GLN A 5 -0.84 3.31 -5.40
C GLN A 5 0.40 2.46 -5.14
N VAL A 6 1.55 3.12 -5.01
CA VAL A 6 2.84 2.48 -4.76
C VAL A 6 3.10 2.50 -3.25
N LEU A 7 3.47 1.35 -2.68
CA LEU A 7 3.87 1.22 -1.29
C LEU A 7 5.21 0.49 -1.18
N ALA A 8 5.96 0.77 -0.12
CA ALA A 8 7.13 -0.03 0.21
C ALA A 8 6.73 -1.47 0.60
N PRO A 9 7.58 -2.49 0.35
CA PRO A 9 7.33 -3.86 0.83
C PRO A 9 7.00 -3.91 2.32
N GLU A 10 7.69 -3.10 3.12
CA GLU A 10 7.55 -3.03 4.58
C GLU A 10 6.21 -2.43 5.02
N GLU A 11 5.51 -1.69 4.15
CA GLU A 11 4.14 -1.23 4.39
C GLU A 11 3.08 -2.30 4.02
N LEU A 12 3.43 -3.18 3.09
CA LEU A 12 2.56 -4.29 2.66
C LEU A 12 2.71 -5.51 3.57
N ASP A 13 3.89 -5.75 4.10
CA ASP A 13 4.19 -6.86 5.01
C ASP A 13 5.24 -6.39 6.05
N PRO A 14 4.79 -5.72 7.13
CA PRO A 14 5.68 -5.20 8.14
C PRO A 14 6.27 -6.33 9.01
N GLU A 15 7.56 -6.63 8.83
CA GLU A 15 8.32 -7.56 9.68
C GLU A 15 8.92 -6.90 10.94
N LEU A 16 8.16 -6.00 11.57
CA LEU A 16 8.61 -5.24 12.74
C LEU A 16 8.24 -5.94 14.06
N ALA A 17 9.12 -5.91 15.07
CA ALA A 17 8.85 -6.47 16.38
C ALA A 17 9.63 -5.75 17.50
N GLY A 18 9.05 -5.74 18.71
CA GLY A 18 9.71 -5.20 19.91
C GLY A 18 9.61 -3.69 20.04
N ASP A 19 10.46 -3.10 20.88
CA ASP A 19 10.49 -1.66 21.11
C ASP A 19 11.37 -0.99 20.05
N LEU A 20 10.77 -0.09 19.28
CA LEU A 20 11.40 0.61 18.18
C LEU A 20 11.38 2.11 18.43
N LYS A 21 12.44 2.77 18.00
CA LYS A 21 12.51 4.22 17.87
C LYS A 21 12.52 4.57 16.40
N LEU A 22 11.38 4.98 15.88
CA LEU A 22 11.20 5.34 14.48
C LEU A 22 11.43 6.83 14.30
N LEU A 23 11.97 7.20 13.14
CA LEU A 23 11.95 8.59 12.67
C LEU A 23 10.74 8.74 11.76
N ASP A 24 9.83 9.62 12.16
CA ASP A 24 8.65 10.00 11.39
C ASP A 24 9.10 10.87 10.20
N CYS A 25 8.77 10.45 8.98
CA CYS A 25 9.23 11.13 7.77
C CYS A 25 8.39 12.37 7.43
N GLU A 26 7.18 12.47 7.96
CA GLU A 26 6.26 13.58 7.78
C GLU A 26 6.59 14.76 8.69
N THR A 27 7.12 14.47 9.88
CA THR A 27 7.38 15.47 10.93
C THR A 27 8.85 15.62 11.30
N ASP A 28 9.72 14.72 10.86
CA ASP A 28 11.14 14.64 11.24
C ASP A 28 11.33 14.49 12.76
N THR A 29 10.39 13.82 13.43
CA THR A 29 10.42 13.59 14.87
C THR A 29 10.59 12.12 15.22
N PHE A 30 11.19 11.82 16.38
CA PHE A 30 11.31 10.45 16.85
C PHE A 30 10.04 10.00 17.56
N CYS A 31 9.57 8.80 17.21
CA CYS A 31 8.46 8.13 17.85
C CYS A 31 8.94 6.79 18.45
N GLU A 32 8.72 6.61 19.74
CA GLU A 32 9.02 5.34 20.43
C GLU A 32 7.74 4.51 20.50
N ILE A 33 7.78 3.30 19.92
CA ILE A 33 6.64 2.40 19.83
C ILE A 33 7.02 1.00 20.29
N SER A 34 6.06 0.30 20.90
CA SER A 34 6.17 -1.14 21.17
C SER A 34 5.35 -1.92 20.14
N VAL A 35 6.03 -2.57 19.20
CA VAL A 35 5.39 -3.35 18.14
C VAL A 35 4.95 -4.71 18.68
N SER A 36 3.64 -4.82 18.88
CA SER A 36 2.96 -6.06 19.25
C SER A 36 2.19 -6.64 18.06
N ARG A 37 1.88 -7.93 18.11
CA ARG A 37 1.02 -8.59 17.10
C ARG A 37 -0.35 -7.91 16.97
N ALA A 38 -0.89 -7.40 18.08
CA ALA A 38 -2.16 -6.68 18.06
C ALA A 38 -2.06 -5.33 17.33
N LEU A 39 -0.92 -4.64 17.47
CA LEU A 39 -0.65 -3.40 16.75
C LEU A 39 -0.51 -3.66 15.24
N LEU A 40 0.25 -4.68 14.83
CA LEU A 40 0.40 -5.07 13.42
C LEU A 40 -0.94 -5.44 12.80
N LYS A 41 -1.76 -6.24 13.50
CA LYS A 41 -3.11 -6.57 13.04
C LYS A 41 -3.99 -5.33 12.86
N ARG A 42 -3.88 -4.34 13.75
CA ARG A 42 -4.64 -3.09 13.61
C ARG A 42 -4.12 -2.23 12.45
N TYR A 43 -2.81 -2.23 12.21
CA TYR A 43 -2.21 -1.58 11.05
C TYR A 43 -2.76 -2.20 9.74
N GLU A 44 -2.74 -3.53 9.61
CA GLU A 44 -3.30 -4.24 8.45
C GLU A 44 -4.78 -3.86 8.21
N GLN A 45 -5.60 -3.86 9.26
CA GLN A 45 -7.01 -3.46 9.16
C GLN A 45 -7.20 -2.02 8.66
N ASN A 46 -6.42 -1.09 9.20
CA ASN A 46 -6.49 0.32 8.81
C ASN A 46 -6.02 0.52 7.36
N ARG A 47 -4.93 -0.15 6.97
CA ARG A 47 -4.37 -0.14 5.62
C ARG A 47 -5.36 -0.69 4.61
N ASP A 48 -5.96 -1.85 4.88
CA ASP A 48 -6.92 -2.48 3.98
C ASP A 48 -8.19 -1.62 3.84
N GLY A 49 -8.63 -0.98 4.93
CA GLY A 49 -9.71 0.01 4.91
C GLY A 49 -9.39 1.23 4.05
N PHE A 50 -8.15 1.74 4.13
CA PHE A 50 -7.67 2.83 3.29
C PHE A 50 -7.62 2.45 1.81
N PHE A 51 -7.11 1.27 1.48
CA PHE A 51 -7.09 0.74 0.11
C PHE A 51 -8.51 0.64 -0.46
N ASP A 52 -9.46 0.13 0.32
CA ASP A 52 -10.84 0.01 -0.13
C ASP A 52 -11.51 1.38 -0.33
N ALA A 53 -11.21 2.37 0.52
CA ALA A 53 -11.71 3.73 0.35
C ALA A 53 -11.23 4.36 -0.98
N ILE A 54 -9.94 4.23 -1.30
CA ILE A 54 -9.38 4.70 -2.58
C ILE A 54 -10.01 3.94 -3.75
N ARG A 55 -10.10 2.61 -3.64
CA ARG A 55 -10.71 1.77 -4.68
C ARG A 55 -12.13 2.20 -4.98
N ARG A 56 -12.97 2.42 -3.96
CA ARG A 56 -14.35 2.90 -4.12
C ARG A 56 -14.40 4.27 -4.79
N TYR A 57 -13.51 5.19 -4.37
CA TYR A 57 -13.40 6.52 -4.96
C TYR A 57 -13.08 6.47 -6.46
N CYS A 58 -12.13 5.60 -6.86
CA CYS A 58 -11.72 5.39 -8.24
C CYS A 58 -12.80 4.70 -9.08
N VAL A 59 -13.39 3.60 -8.59
CA VAL A 59 -14.42 2.83 -9.30
C VAL A 59 -15.65 3.68 -9.59
N ALA A 60 -16.10 4.51 -8.64
CA ALA A 60 -17.22 5.44 -8.85
C ALA A 60 -17.00 6.45 -9.99
N ARG A 61 -15.77 6.58 -10.49
CA ARG A 61 -15.35 7.50 -11.57
C ARG A 61 -14.84 6.76 -12.81
N GLY A 62 -14.99 5.44 -12.87
CA GLY A 62 -14.43 4.63 -13.98
C GLY A 62 -12.91 4.65 -14.04
N ILE A 63 -12.23 4.87 -12.90
CA ILE A 63 -10.78 4.81 -12.77
C ILE A 63 -10.41 3.42 -12.25
N GLY A 64 -9.53 2.70 -12.96
CA GLY A 64 -8.94 1.47 -12.43
C GLY A 64 -7.92 1.80 -11.34
N HIS A 65 -8.00 1.14 -10.18
CA HIS A 65 -7.07 1.32 -9.06
C HIS A 65 -6.22 0.06 -8.88
N PHE A 66 -4.91 0.25 -8.78
CA PHE A 66 -3.94 -0.81 -8.58
C PHE A 66 -3.05 -0.47 -7.39
N VAL A 67 -2.87 -1.44 -6.49
CA VAL A 67 -1.89 -1.37 -5.41
C VAL A 67 -0.68 -2.19 -5.79
N VAL A 68 0.51 -1.62 -5.66
CA VAL A 68 1.75 -2.22 -6.14
C VAL A 68 2.88 -1.97 -5.15
N SER A 69 3.79 -2.94 -5.03
CA SER A 69 5.02 -2.74 -4.26
C SER A 69 6.03 -1.92 -5.06
N SER A 70 6.78 -1.04 -4.39
CA SER A 70 7.92 -0.34 -4.97
C SER A 70 9.07 -1.27 -5.37
N ALA A 71 9.11 -2.49 -4.83
CA ALA A 71 10.07 -3.53 -5.21
C ALA A 71 9.60 -4.35 -6.43
N ALA A 72 8.39 -4.14 -6.93
CA ALA A 72 7.89 -4.87 -8.09
C ALA A 72 8.62 -4.44 -9.37
N PRO A 73 9.11 -5.38 -10.20
CA PRO A 73 9.68 -5.07 -11.51
C PRO A 73 8.68 -4.32 -12.40
N ILE A 74 9.15 -3.31 -13.13
CA ILE A 74 8.31 -2.45 -13.98
C ILE A 74 7.61 -3.23 -15.11
N GLU A 75 8.23 -4.31 -15.56
CA GLU A 75 7.68 -5.22 -16.57
C GLU A 75 6.43 -5.95 -16.06
N GLN A 76 6.38 -6.28 -14.76
CA GLN A 76 5.22 -6.91 -14.14
C GLN A 76 4.07 -5.90 -13.99
N LEU A 77 4.40 -4.67 -13.60
CA LEU A 77 3.49 -3.54 -13.50
C LEU A 77 2.77 -3.24 -14.83
N THR A 78 3.52 -3.18 -15.93
CA THR A 78 2.95 -2.90 -17.25
C THR A 78 2.00 -4.00 -17.72
N LEU A 79 2.36 -5.28 -17.54
CA LEU A 79 1.50 -6.40 -17.92
C LEU A 79 0.19 -6.46 -17.11
N ASP A 80 0.25 -6.23 -15.81
CA ASP A 80 -0.93 -6.29 -14.94
C ASP A 80 -1.91 -5.14 -15.19
N VAL A 81 -1.38 -3.93 -15.43
CA VAL A 81 -2.19 -2.77 -15.83
C VAL A 81 -2.84 -2.99 -17.20
N LEU A 82 -2.11 -3.54 -18.18
CA LEU A 82 -2.62 -3.82 -19.52
C LEU A 82 -3.68 -4.95 -19.56
N ARG A 83 -3.49 -6.01 -18.76
CA ARG A 83 -4.42 -7.16 -18.69
C ARG A 83 -5.74 -6.81 -18.00
N LYS A 84 -5.70 -6.07 -16.89
CA LYS A 84 -6.90 -5.69 -16.14
C LYS A 84 -7.65 -4.50 -16.77
N GLY A 85 -6.97 -3.73 -17.62
CA GLY A 85 -7.53 -2.59 -18.36
C GLY A 85 -8.21 -2.91 -19.70
N ALA A 86 -8.30 -4.18 -20.10
CA ALA A 86 -8.87 -4.61 -21.39
C ALA A 86 -8.18 -4.01 -22.63
N MET A 87 -6.84 -4.12 -22.74
CA MET A 87 -6.09 -3.76 -23.96
C MET A 87 -5.29 -4.91 -24.60
N LEU A 88 -5.68 -6.16 -24.38
CA LEU A 88 -5.29 -7.26 -25.27
C LEU A 88 -6.55 -7.81 -25.92
N LYS A 89 -6.77 -7.43 -27.19
CA LYS A 89 -7.52 -8.25 -28.15
C LYS A 89 -6.58 -9.28 -28.72
#